data_AF-A0A662U1Q7-F1
#
_entry.id   AF-A0A662U1Q7-F1
#
_cell.length_a   1.000
_cell.length_b   1.000
_cell.length_c   1.000
_cell.angle_alpha   90.00
_cell.angle_beta   90.00
_cell.angle_gamma   90.00
#
_symmetry.space_group_name_H-M   'P 1'
#
loop_
_entity.id
_entity.type
_entity.pdbx_description
1 polymer ?
#
loop_
_entity_poly.entity_id
_entity_poly.type
_entity_poly.pdbx_seq_one_letter_code
_entity_poly.pdbx_strand_id
1 'polypeptide(L)'
;MLREGVTPVVALLLLIMVTIGISVVFYTWISSASTSLTKQGVDSNVRTSLKSEGVEKLPSGGLRIYVRNIGETTVIVDKIYIYDSMRSRLLFTESYYLKLDPRELGYITIPAIKVAQINAEKMKGVKIILSTKTGVSSSYTTLSEIMKLPYKPTLIALRAYRSNIDPSQNHWVVFNYNSGDYRLYEGSEDHPNEPYKGIAPILENIDEYTITNTWVPWSQRPVDSPIIIVINPKYGQEDWVFTWHDPHGTFRFYLQKLLGDIEIDFLVFWEDLFNPFKPPGSVDDWKDHVVRVTVFTNGTYRIAVFMAKGGYSHEFYLNVTKETPLEGIFIYTKPFGAYWFNVIGGYYYEMPDKIYYVTP
;
A
#
# COMPACT_ATOMS: atom_id res chain seq x y z
N MET A 1 -8.14 28.25 -93.38
CA MET A 1 -7.64 28.53 -92.02
C MET A 1 -8.66 27.94 -91.06
N LEU A 2 -8.39 26.80 -90.41
CA LEU A 2 -9.27 26.16 -89.41
C LEU A 2 -8.55 24.96 -88.77
N ARG A 3 -8.13 25.09 -87.51
CA ARG A 3 -7.86 23.98 -86.56
C ARG A 3 -7.99 24.53 -85.13
N GLU A 4 -9.22 24.78 -84.69
CA GLU A 4 -9.53 25.05 -83.28
C GLU A 4 -10.77 24.25 -82.90
N GLY A 5 -10.63 23.30 -81.98
CA GLY A 5 -11.73 22.43 -81.54
C GLY A 5 -11.29 21.16 -80.83
N VAL A 6 -10.04 20.70 -81.04
CA VAL A 6 -9.54 19.47 -80.40
C VAL A 6 -9.00 19.73 -78.99
N THR A 7 -8.47 20.93 -78.72
CA THR A 7 -7.83 21.28 -77.44
C THR A 7 -8.79 21.36 -76.24
N PRO A 8 -10.01 21.95 -76.35
CA PRO A 8 -10.94 22.01 -75.23
C PRO A 8 -11.54 20.64 -74.90
N VAL A 9 -11.83 19.83 -75.93
CA VAL A 9 -12.47 18.52 -75.78
C VAL A 9 -11.52 17.53 -75.11
N VAL A 10 -10.24 17.51 -75.52
CA VAL A 10 -9.23 16.64 -74.89
C VAL A 10 -8.96 17.07 -73.44
N ALA A 11 -8.91 18.38 -73.17
CA ALA A 11 -8.76 18.88 -71.80
C ALA A 11 -9.94 18.50 -70.89
N LEU A 12 -11.18 18.57 -71.41
CA LEU A 12 -12.38 18.18 -70.68
C LEU A 12 -12.38 16.67 -70.37
N LEU A 13 -12.01 15.83 -71.33
CA LEU A 13 -11.90 14.38 -71.13
C LEU A 13 -10.83 14.04 -70.09
N LEU A 14 -9.68 14.71 -70.13
CA LEU A 14 -8.62 14.57 -69.12
C LEU A 14 -9.10 14.98 -67.73
N LEU A 15 -9.82 16.09 -67.62
CA LEU A 15 -10.36 16.58 -66.35
C LEU A 15 -11.36 15.58 -65.75
N ILE A 16 -12.26 15.03 -66.56
CA ILE A 16 -13.22 14.00 -66.14
C ILE A 16 -12.48 12.77 -65.62
N MET A 17 -11.44 12.33 -66.34
CA MET A 17 -10.68 11.13 -65.97
C MET A 17 -9.92 11.31 -64.64
N VAL A 18 -9.29 12.47 -64.43
CA VAL A 18 -8.65 12.82 -63.15
C VAL A 18 -9.66 12.90 -62.02
N THR A 19 -10.83 13.49 -62.27
CA THR A 19 -11.90 13.61 -61.26
C THR A 19 -12.39 12.24 -60.82
N ILE A 20 -12.63 11.32 -61.76
CA ILE A 20 -13.03 9.94 -61.45
C ILE A 20 -11.93 9.23 -60.64
N GLY A 21 -10.65 9.40 -61.03
CA GLY A 21 -9.52 8.82 -60.29
C GLY A 21 -9.46 9.31 -58.84
N ILE A 22 -9.59 10.62 -58.62
CA ILE A 22 -9.63 11.21 -57.28
C ILE A 22 -10.83 10.68 -56.49
N SER A 23 -12.03 10.61 -57.10
CA SER A 23 -13.23 10.09 -56.44
C SER A 23 -13.08 8.63 -55.99
N VAL A 24 -12.43 7.76 -56.77
CA VAL A 24 -12.19 6.36 -56.38
C VAL A 24 -11.18 6.26 -55.24
N VAL A 25 -10.09 7.03 -55.28
CA VAL A 25 -9.13 7.10 -54.17
C VAL A 25 -9.80 7.65 -52.91
N PHE A 26 -10.62 8.67 -53.04
CA PHE A 26 -11.34 9.27 -51.92
C PHE A 26 -12.41 8.32 -51.35
N TYR A 27 -13.12 7.60 -52.20
CA TYR A 27 -14.08 6.57 -51.80
C TYR A 27 -13.40 5.40 -51.09
N THR A 28 -12.29 4.89 -51.63
CA THR A 28 -11.53 3.80 -50.98
C THR A 28 -10.92 4.24 -49.66
N TRP A 29 -10.41 5.48 -49.57
CA TRP A 29 -9.95 6.06 -48.32
C TRP A 29 -11.09 6.21 -47.31
N ILE A 30 -12.23 6.80 -47.70
CA ILE A 30 -13.43 6.92 -46.85
C ILE A 30 -13.95 5.56 -46.44
N SER A 31 -14.07 4.58 -47.33
CA SER A 31 -14.53 3.23 -47.00
C SER A 31 -13.56 2.52 -46.08
N SER A 32 -12.23 2.68 -46.26
CA SER A 32 -11.22 2.14 -45.34
C SER A 32 -11.25 2.83 -43.97
N ALA A 33 -11.39 4.15 -43.95
CA ALA A 33 -11.53 4.97 -42.76
C ALA A 33 -12.82 4.62 -42.03
N SER A 34 -13.94 4.49 -42.75
CA SER A 34 -15.24 4.03 -42.24
C SER A 34 -15.12 2.63 -41.68
N THR A 35 -14.43 1.70 -42.35
CA THR A 35 -14.21 0.34 -41.84
C THR A 35 -13.33 0.35 -40.59
N SER A 36 -12.34 1.25 -40.51
CA SER A 36 -11.51 1.45 -39.32
C SER A 36 -12.27 2.14 -38.18
N LEU A 37 -13.22 3.03 -38.50
CA LEU A 37 -14.10 3.75 -37.57
C LEU A 37 -15.23 2.84 -37.05
N THR A 38 -15.74 1.93 -37.89
CA THR A 38 -16.68 0.88 -37.49
C THR A 38 -15.98 -0.23 -36.71
N LYS A 39 -14.68 -0.51 -36.97
CA LYS A 39 -13.81 -1.30 -36.09
C LYS A 39 -13.39 -0.56 -34.81
N GLN A 40 -13.45 0.77 -34.80
CA GLN A 40 -13.37 1.62 -33.60
C GLN A 40 -14.74 1.79 -32.91
N GLY A 41 -15.80 1.23 -33.48
CA GLY A 41 -16.96 0.80 -32.72
C GLY A 41 -16.48 -0.31 -31.79
N VAL A 42 -16.13 0.08 -30.56
CA VAL A 42 -15.60 -0.78 -29.50
C VAL A 42 -16.16 -2.18 -29.63
N ASP A 43 -15.32 -3.12 -30.07
CA ASP A 43 -15.66 -4.53 -30.20
C ASP A 43 -16.38 -4.94 -28.91
N SER A 44 -17.67 -5.25 -29.03
CA SER A 44 -18.49 -5.70 -27.91
C SER A 44 -17.94 -7.00 -27.30
N ASN A 45 -17.14 -7.74 -28.07
CA ASN A 45 -16.36 -8.91 -27.64
C ASN A 45 -15.14 -8.56 -26.79
N VAL A 46 -14.54 -7.38 -26.99
CA VAL A 46 -13.37 -6.93 -26.23
C VAL A 46 -13.81 -6.31 -24.89
N ARG A 47 -14.95 -5.60 -24.87
CA ARG A 47 -15.59 -5.02 -23.66
C ARG A 47 -15.93 -6.05 -22.57
N THR A 48 -15.99 -7.34 -22.91
CA THR A 48 -16.38 -8.43 -22.01
C THR A 48 -15.24 -9.39 -21.71
N SER A 49 -13.97 -8.98 -21.82
CA SER A 49 -12.86 -9.92 -21.52
C SER A 49 -12.64 -10.18 -20.03
N LEU A 50 -13.13 -9.31 -19.13
CA LEU A 50 -12.97 -9.49 -17.67
C LEU A 50 -14.33 -9.70 -16.99
N LYS A 51 -14.40 -10.69 -16.10
CA LYS A 51 -15.55 -10.99 -15.24
C LYS A 51 -15.12 -10.92 -13.78
N SER A 52 -15.82 -10.12 -12.97
CA SER A 52 -15.68 -10.19 -11.51
C SER A 52 -16.31 -11.47 -10.99
N GLU A 53 -15.58 -12.25 -10.21
CA GLU A 53 -16.09 -13.48 -9.58
C GLU A 53 -16.50 -13.24 -8.12
N GLY A 54 -16.01 -12.16 -7.49
CA GLY A 54 -16.39 -11.83 -6.13
C GLY A 54 -15.44 -10.84 -5.46
N VAL A 55 -15.85 -10.35 -4.30
CA VAL A 55 -15.01 -9.57 -3.40
C VAL A 55 -15.04 -10.25 -2.04
N GLU A 56 -13.86 -10.52 -1.51
CA GLU A 56 -13.64 -11.06 -0.18
C GLU A 56 -13.09 -9.96 0.72
N LYS A 57 -13.56 -9.93 1.96
CA LYS A 57 -12.98 -9.09 3.01
C LYS A 57 -11.92 -9.90 3.75
N LEU A 58 -10.71 -9.34 3.82
CA LEU A 58 -9.59 -9.96 4.53
C LEU A 58 -9.72 -9.75 6.05
N PRO A 59 -9.13 -10.62 6.88
CA PRO A 59 -9.26 -10.55 8.34
C PRO A 59 -8.80 -9.22 8.96
N SER A 60 -7.77 -8.59 8.38
CA SER A 60 -7.24 -7.27 8.75
C SER A 60 -8.18 -6.09 8.43
N GLY A 61 -9.19 -6.31 7.57
CA GLY A 61 -10.03 -5.27 6.99
C GLY A 61 -9.72 -4.92 5.52
N GLY A 62 -8.68 -5.49 4.91
CA GLY A 62 -8.38 -5.35 3.49
C GLY A 62 -9.43 -5.99 2.58
N LEU A 63 -9.26 -5.83 1.27
CA LEU A 63 -10.13 -6.42 0.25
C LEU A 63 -9.33 -7.29 -0.72
N ARG A 64 -9.92 -8.41 -1.11
CA ARG A 64 -9.44 -9.24 -2.21
C ARG A 64 -10.51 -9.32 -3.29
N ILE A 65 -10.16 -8.91 -4.49
CA ILE A 65 -11.10 -8.81 -5.62
C ILE A 65 -10.72 -9.90 -6.62
N TYR A 66 -11.61 -10.85 -6.85
CA TYR A 66 -11.40 -11.94 -7.78
C TYR A 66 -11.90 -11.56 -9.17
N VAL A 67 -11.03 -11.74 -10.17
CA VAL A 67 -11.31 -11.39 -11.56
C VAL A 67 -10.83 -12.50 -12.49
N ARG A 68 -11.69 -12.91 -13.41
CA ARG A 68 -11.40 -13.89 -14.44
C ARG A 68 -11.32 -13.24 -15.81
N ASN A 69 -10.32 -13.62 -16.60
CA ASN A 69 -10.33 -13.34 -18.02
C ASN A 69 -11.27 -14.33 -18.74
N ILE A 70 -12.42 -13.88 -19.20
CA ILE A 70 -13.37 -14.69 -19.98
C ILE A 70 -13.22 -14.49 -21.50
N GLY A 71 -12.30 -13.61 -21.91
CA GLY A 71 -11.96 -13.37 -23.31
C GLY A 71 -11.04 -14.45 -23.89
N GLU A 72 -10.65 -14.24 -25.15
CA GLU A 72 -9.79 -15.14 -25.92
C GLU A 72 -8.33 -14.68 -25.97
N THR A 73 -8.03 -13.50 -25.45
CA THR A 73 -6.68 -12.91 -25.46
C THR A 73 -6.22 -12.59 -24.04
N THR A 74 -4.91 -12.58 -23.82
CA THR A 74 -4.31 -12.16 -22.55
C THR A 74 -4.66 -10.70 -22.24
N VAL A 75 -5.04 -10.43 -20.99
CA VAL A 75 -5.38 -9.10 -20.49
C VAL A 75 -4.39 -8.69 -19.40
N ILE A 76 -4.07 -7.40 -19.34
CA ILE A 76 -3.26 -6.81 -18.26
C ILE A 76 -4.12 -5.77 -17.56
N VAL A 77 -4.51 -6.03 -16.32
CA VAL A 77 -5.13 -5.03 -15.44
C VAL A 77 -4.03 -4.13 -14.90
N ASP A 78 -4.14 -2.83 -15.18
CA ASP A 78 -3.09 -1.85 -14.88
C ASP A 78 -3.48 -0.82 -13.83
N LYS A 79 -4.78 -0.64 -13.60
CA LYS A 79 -5.32 0.30 -12.62
C LYS A 79 -6.60 -0.21 -12.02
N ILE A 80 -6.77 0.12 -10.75
CA ILE A 80 -8.01 -0.04 -10.00
C ILE A 80 -8.56 1.33 -9.61
N TYR A 81 -9.88 1.44 -9.62
CA TYR A 81 -10.61 2.61 -9.13
C TYR A 81 -11.74 2.17 -8.22
N ILE A 82 -11.96 2.91 -7.15
CA ILE A 82 -13.13 2.75 -6.28
C ILE A 82 -13.90 4.06 -6.28
N TYR A 83 -15.19 4.00 -6.56
CA TYR A 83 -16.10 5.14 -6.61
C TYR A 83 -17.20 5.00 -5.54
N ASP A 84 -17.70 6.15 -5.07
CA ASP A 84 -18.97 6.23 -4.37
C ASP A 84 -20.08 5.80 -5.35
N SER A 85 -20.81 4.73 -5.02
CA SER A 85 -21.82 4.15 -5.92
C SER A 85 -22.98 5.11 -6.22
N MET A 86 -23.28 6.05 -5.32
CA MET A 86 -24.40 6.97 -5.44
C MET A 86 -23.99 8.30 -6.08
N ARG A 87 -22.78 8.78 -5.77
CA ARG A 87 -22.32 10.13 -6.18
C ARG A 87 -21.34 10.12 -7.33
N SER A 88 -20.92 8.93 -7.80
CA SER A 88 -19.89 8.77 -8.85
C SER A 88 -18.60 9.53 -8.54
N ARG A 89 -18.28 9.72 -7.26
CA ARG A 89 -17.06 10.38 -6.80
C ARG A 89 -15.94 9.35 -6.69
N LEU A 90 -14.79 9.60 -7.31
CA LEU A 90 -13.60 8.77 -7.12
C LEU A 90 -13.16 8.83 -5.65
N LEU A 91 -13.02 7.67 -5.02
CA LEU A 91 -12.59 7.50 -3.63
C LEU A 91 -11.15 7.04 -3.54
N PHE A 92 -10.72 6.20 -4.48
CA PHE A 92 -9.41 5.58 -4.48
C PHE A 92 -9.00 5.19 -5.89
N THR A 93 -7.70 5.30 -6.18
CA THR A 93 -7.11 4.75 -7.39
C THR A 93 -5.69 4.30 -7.11
N GLU A 94 -5.29 3.18 -7.70
CA GLU A 94 -3.94 2.66 -7.59
C GLU A 94 -3.54 1.97 -8.89
N SER A 95 -2.24 2.02 -9.19
CA SER A 95 -1.68 1.25 -10.30
C SER A 95 -1.42 -0.18 -9.83
N TYR A 96 -1.79 -1.15 -10.63
CA TYR A 96 -1.60 -2.57 -10.33
C TYR A 96 -1.01 -3.27 -11.56
N TYR A 97 -0.44 -4.45 -11.39
CA TYR A 97 -0.05 -5.28 -12.53
C TYR A 97 -0.56 -6.69 -12.32
N LEU A 98 -1.64 -7.03 -13.01
CA LEU A 98 -2.18 -8.38 -13.05
C LEU A 98 -2.31 -8.82 -14.50
N LYS A 99 -1.44 -9.75 -14.91
CA LYS A 99 -1.56 -10.43 -16.20
C LYS A 99 -2.49 -11.62 -16.02
N LEU A 100 -3.48 -11.75 -16.91
CA LEU A 100 -4.40 -12.88 -16.97
C LEU A 100 -4.45 -13.44 -18.38
N ASP A 101 -4.00 -14.67 -18.57
CA ASP A 101 -4.18 -15.43 -19.80
C ASP A 101 -5.65 -15.87 -19.95
N PRO A 102 -6.10 -16.28 -21.16
CA PRO A 102 -7.50 -16.65 -21.38
C PRO A 102 -8.00 -17.69 -20.38
N ARG A 103 -9.20 -17.45 -19.81
CA ARG A 103 -9.87 -18.28 -18.79
C ARG A 103 -9.23 -18.27 -17.40
N GLU A 104 -8.10 -17.60 -17.22
CA GLU A 104 -7.40 -17.51 -15.94
C GLU A 104 -8.17 -16.69 -14.90
N LEU A 105 -8.18 -17.18 -13.65
CA LEU A 105 -8.64 -16.46 -12.47
C LEU A 105 -7.43 -15.87 -11.77
N GLY A 106 -7.47 -14.57 -11.50
CA GLY A 106 -6.54 -13.93 -10.60
C GLY A 106 -7.27 -13.06 -9.59
N TYR A 107 -6.48 -12.36 -8.78
CA TYR A 107 -7.01 -11.46 -7.77
C TYR A 107 -6.15 -10.22 -7.59
N ILE A 108 -6.78 -9.19 -7.04
CA ILE A 108 -6.15 -7.93 -6.64
C ILE A 108 -6.38 -7.78 -5.14
N THR A 109 -5.30 -7.54 -4.40
CA THR A 109 -5.37 -7.26 -2.97
C THR A 109 -5.25 -5.76 -2.72
N ILE A 110 -6.24 -5.18 -2.04
CA ILE A 110 -6.20 -3.80 -1.53
C ILE A 110 -6.00 -3.90 -0.01
N PRO A 111 -4.84 -3.49 0.52
CA PRO A 111 -4.56 -3.60 1.94
C PRO A 111 -5.50 -2.77 2.81
N ALA A 112 -5.72 -3.22 4.06
CA ALA A 112 -6.57 -2.53 5.03
C ALA A 112 -6.24 -1.04 5.20
N ILE A 113 -4.96 -0.65 5.13
CA ILE A 113 -4.52 0.75 5.22
C ILE A 113 -5.10 1.62 4.10
N LYS A 114 -5.19 1.08 2.88
CA LYS A 114 -5.79 1.77 1.73
C LYS A 114 -7.30 1.83 1.86
N VAL A 115 -7.91 0.75 2.37
CA VAL A 115 -9.35 0.69 2.63
C VAL A 115 -9.75 1.67 3.73
N ALA A 116 -8.95 1.83 4.79
CA ALA A 116 -9.24 2.73 5.91
C ALA A 116 -9.28 4.21 5.48
N GLN A 117 -8.49 4.60 4.47
CA GLN A 117 -8.54 5.95 3.88
C GLN A 117 -9.86 6.20 3.12
N ILE A 118 -10.53 5.14 2.68
CA ILE A 118 -11.85 5.19 2.06
C ILE A 118 -12.86 5.23 3.21
N ASN A 119 -13.29 6.43 3.63
CA ASN A 119 -14.25 6.67 4.73
C ASN A 119 -15.65 6.10 4.43
N ALA A 120 -15.75 4.77 4.38
CA ALA A 120 -16.88 4.00 3.87
C ALA A 120 -18.04 3.91 4.88
N GLU A 121 -17.81 4.26 6.15
CA GLU A 121 -18.83 4.25 7.20
C GLU A 121 -20.02 5.17 6.89
N LYS A 122 -19.82 6.21 6.08
CA LYS A 122 -20.88 7.11 5.62
C LYS A 122 -21.45 6.74 4.25
N MET A 123 -20.97 5.65 3.63
CA MET A 123 -21.30 5.30 2.25
C MET A 123 -22.34 4.18 2.18
N LYS A 124 -23.31 4.34 1.27
CA LYS A 124 -24.34 3.31 0.99
C LYS A 124 -23.83 2.21 0.05
N GLY A 125 -22.55 2.25 -0.36
CA GLY A 125 -21.93 1.28 -1.24
C GLY A 125 -20.74 1.88 -2.00
N VAL A 126 -19.91 1.00 -2.56
CA VAL A 126 -18.77 1.36 -3.41
C VAL A 126 -18.85 0.63 -4.74
N LYS A 127 -18.36 1.26 -5.81
CA LYS A 127 -18.21 0.67 -7.14
C LYS A 127 -16.73 0.51 -7.45
N ILE A 128 -16.29 -0.73 -7.69
CA ILE A 128 -14.91 -1.05 -8.05
C ILE A 128 -14.82 -1.18 -9.58
N ILE A 129 -13.87 -0.50 -10.20
CA ILE A 129 -13.62 -0.55 -11.65
C ILE A 129 -12.18 -0.99 -11.89
N LEU A 130 -12.01 -1.97 -12.78
CA LEU A 130 -10.71 -2.44 -13.25
C LEU A 130 -10.46 -1.90 -14.67
N SER A 131 -9.26 -1.40 -14.91
CA SER A 131 -8.83 -0.85 -16.21
C SER A 131 -7.64 -1.63 -16.76
N THR A 132 -7.50 -1.58 -18.09
CA THR A 132 -6.44 -2.28 -18.82
C THR A 132 -5.78 -1.32 -19.83
N LYS A 133 -4.48 -1.50 -20.11
CA LYS A 133 -3.70 -0.64 -21.02
C LYS A 133 -4.25 -0.56 -22.44
N THR A 134 -5.02 -1.55 -22.89
CA THR A 134 -5.56 -1.63 -24.25
C THR A 134 -6.80 -0.77 -24.47
N GLY A 135 -7.13 0.14 -23.55
CA GLY A 135 -8.34 0.97 -23.63
C GLY A 135 -9.62 0.20 -23.32
N VAL A 136 -9.49 -1.07 -22.93
CA VAL A 136 -10.59 -1.92 -22.46
C VAL A 136 -10.80 -1.60 -20.99
N SER A 137 -11.47 -0.48 -20.73
CA SER A 137 -12.07 -0.26 -19.42
C SER A 137 -13.25 -1.22 -19.31
N SER A 138 -13.07 -2.37 -18.66
CA SER A 138 -14.24 -3.10 -18.17
C SER A 138 -14.83 -2.27 -17.02
N SER A 139 -15.75 -1.37 -17.35
CA SER A 139 -16.54 -0.70 -16.32
C SER A 139 -17.56 -1.70 -15.79
N TYR A 140 -17.13 -2.60 -14.91
CA TYR A 140 -18.09 -3.44 -14.21
C TYR A 140 -18.45 -2.76 -12.91
N THR A 141 -19.73 -2.45 -12.74
CA THR A 141 -20.29 -2.19 -11.42
C THR A 141 -20.42 -3.55 -10.77
N THR A 142 -19.52 -3.91 -9.85
CA THR A 142 -19.96 -4.86 -8.84
C THR A 142 -21.16 -4.15 -8.17
N LEU A 143 -22.37 -4.64 -8.39
CA LEU A 143 -23.36 -4.65 -7.32
C LEU A 143 -22.79 -5.59 -6.25
N SER A 144 -21.61 -5.27 -5.72
CA SER A 144 -21.16 -5.80 -4.46
C SER A 144 -22.21 -5.25 -3.53
N GLU A 145 -22.96 -6.15 -2.92
CA GLU A 145 -23.70 -5.91 -1.70
C GLU A 145 -23.09 -4.74 -0.96
N ILE A 146 -23.92 -3.79 -0.55
CA ILE A 146 -23.56 -2.67 0.29
C ILE A 146 -22.63 -3.19 1.39
N MET A 147 -21.31 -3.09 1.19
CA MET A 147 -20.37 -3.55 2.19
C MET A 147 -20.37 -2.46 3.23
N LYS A 148 -21.10 -2.69 4.33
CA LYS A 148 -20.64 -2.14 5.60
C LYS A 148 -19.23 -2.70 5.75
N LEU A 149 -18.24 -1.83 5.77
CA LEU A 149 -16.87 -2.20 6.09
C LEU A 149 -16.68 -1.90 7.58
N PRO A 150 -17.21 -2.70 8.54
CA PRO A 150 -16.84 -2.52 9.93
C PRO A 150 -15.37 -2.88 10.03
N TYR A 151 -14.53 -1.86 10.13
CA TYR A 151 -13.09 -2.00 10.31
C TYR A 151 -12.85 -2.27 11.80
N LYS A 152 -12.34 -3.45 12.13
CA LYS A 152 -11.83 -3.73 13.48
C LYS A 152 -10.30 -3.62 13.41
N PRO A 153 -9.69 -2.55 13.91
CA PRO A 153 -8.25 -2.43 13.89
C PRO A 153 -7.61 -3.56 14.70
N THR A 154 -6.59 -4.21 14.12
CA THR A 154 -5.63 -4.98 14.92
C THR A 154 -4.61 -3.99 15.47
N LEU A 155 -4.72 -3.69 16.77
CA LEU A 155 -3.81 -2.80 17.45
C LEU A 155 -2.49 -3.52 17.79
N ILE A 156 -1.37 -2.84 17.59
CA ILE A 156 -0.03 -3.28 17.97
C ILE A 156 0.41 -2.45 19.17
N ALA A 157 1.17 -3.03 20.09
CA ALA A 157 1.84 -2.27 21.12
C ALA A 157 3.31 -2.62 21.30
N LEU A 158 4.08 -1.60 21.66
CA LEU A 158 5.48 -1.66 22.01
C LEU A 158 5.63 -1.07 23.41
N ARG A 159 6.24 -1.81 24.33
CA ARG A 159 6.42 -1.38 25.73
C ARG A 159 7.88 -1.39 26.11
N ALA A 160 8.36 -0.30 26.71
CA ALA A 160 9.73 -0.13 27.16
C ALA A 160 9.74 0.00 28.68
N TYR A 161 10.60 -0.77 29.34
CA TYR A 161 10.93 -0.58 30.75
C TYR A 161 12.27 0.15 30.84
N ARG A 162 12.30 1.22 31.63
CA ARG A 162 13.48 2.06 31.86
C ARG A 162 14.32 1.58 33.04
N SER A 163 13.73 0.78 33.92
CA SER A 163 14.38 0.24 35.11
C SER A 163 14.17 -1.26 35.22
N ASN A 164 15.24 -1.99 35.48
CA ASN A 164 15.21 -3.42 35.78
C ASN A 164 14.87 -3.71 37.24
N ILE A 165 14.79 -2.68 38.09
CA ILE A 165 14.48 -2.77 39.52
C ILE A 165 13.04 -2.33 39.79
N ASP A 166 12.58 -1.30 39.07
CA ASP A 166 11.25 -0.71 39.26
C ASP A 166 10.41 -0.91 37.99
N PRO A 167 9.52 -1.93 37.96
CA PRO A 167 8.71 -2.23 36.78
C PRO A 167 7.65 -1.16 36.50
N SER A 168 7.35 -0.25 37.43
CA SER A 168 6.44 0.88 37.18
C SER A 168 7.06 1.92 36.25
N GLN A 169 8.40 1.96 36.15
CA GLN A 169 9.11 2.84 35.22
C GLN A 169 9.10 2.27 33.81
N ASN A 170 7.93 2.30 33.19
CA ASN A 170 7.75 1.87 31.83
C ASN A 170 6.83 2.85 31.08
N HIS A 171 6.85 2.76 29.76
CA HIS A 171 5.88 3.43 28.92
C HIS A 171 5.57 2.49 27.75
N TRP A 172 4.42 2.67 27.12
CA TRP A 172 4.07 1.89 25.95
C TRP A 172 3.28 2.71 24.96
N VAL A 173 3.47 2.40 23.69
CA VAL A 173 2.66 2.94 22.60
C VAL A 173 1.73 1.84 22.10
N VAL A 174 0.44 2.14 22.02
CA VAL A 174 -0.56 1.34 21.30
C VAL A 174 -0.90 2.09 20.02
N PHE A 175 -0.88 1.41 18.88
CA PHE A 175 -1.13 2.08 17.60
C PHE A 175 -1.91 1.22 16.61
N ASN A 176 -2.63 1.92 15.73
CA ASN A 176 -3.31 1.36 14.58
C ASN A 176 -2.47 1.64 13.32
N TYR A 177 -1.82 0.61 12.78
CA TYR A 177 -0.95 0.77 11.61
C TYR A 177 -1.71 1.20 10.34
N ASN A 178 -3.03 1.02 10.27
CA ASN A 178 -3.83 1.42 9.11
C ASN A 178 -4.19 2.91 9.09
N SER A 179 -4.08 3.61 10.21
CA SER A 179 -4.35 5.06 10.29
C SER A 179 -3.18 5.88 10.81
N GLY A 180 -2.21 5.23 11.45
CA GLY A 180 -1.13 5.90 12.17
C GLY A 180 -1.56 6.40 13.55
N ASP A 181 -2.84 6.29 13.91
CA ASP A 181 -3.31 6.71 15.24
C ASP A 181 -2.53 5.96 16.32
N TYR A 182 -1.96 6.70 17.26
CA TYR A 182 -1.28 6.12 18.40
C TYR A 182 -1.70 6.76 19.71
N ARG A 183 -1.52 5.99 20.79
CA ARG A 183 -1.71 6.38 22.19
C ARG A 183 -0.50 5.91 22.97
N LEU A 184 0.25 6.84 23.51
CA LEU A 184 1.40 6.58 24.37
C LEU A 184 1.02 6.79 25.83
N TYR A 185 1.29 5.77 26.63
CA TYR A 185 0.98 5.69 28.05
C TYR A 185 2.27 5.67 28.86
N GLU A 186 2.21 6.26 30.05
CA GLU A 186 3.29 6.24 31.04
C GLU A 186 2.82 5.41 32.24
N GLY A 187 3.66 4.49 32.69
CA GLY A 187 3.34 3.51 33.73
C GLY A 187 3.57 3.99 35.15
N SER A 188 4.23 5.14 35.36
CA SER A 188 4.45 5.67 36.71
C SER A 188 3.18 6.28 37.32
N GLU A 189 3.00 6.13 38.63
CA GLU A 189 1.83 6.57 39.39
C GLU A 189 1.51 8.07 39.27
N ASP A 190 2.49 8.91 38.91
CA ASP A 190 2.38 10.37 38.86
C ASP A 190 1.67 10.94 37.60
N HIS A 191 1.40 10.11 36.58
CA HIS A 191 0.83 10.58 35.31
C HIS A 191 -0.53 9.90 35.04
N PRO A 192 -1.66 10.52 35.44
CA PRO A 192 -2.96 9.89 35.39
C PRO A 192 -3.47 9.66 33.95
N ASN A 193 -3.72 8.39 33.63
CA ASN A 193 -4.69 7.75 32.71
C ASN A 193 -4.98 8.30 31.29
N GLU A 194 -4.64 9.53 30.93
CA GLU A 194 -4.84 10.04 29.58
C GLU A 194 -3.57 9.84 28.75
N PRO A 195 -3.62 9.02 27.68
CA PRO A 195 -2.45 8.81 26.85
C PRO A 195 -2.14 10.08 26.06
N TYR A 196 -0.86 10.26 25.76
CA TYR A 196 -0.44 11.19 24.73
C TYR A 196 -0.83 10.62 23.36
N LYS A 197 -1.59 11.38 22.58
CA LYS A 197 -2.19 10.92 21.32
C LYS A 197 -1.58 11.67 20.14
N GLY A 198 -1.43 10.96 19.03
CA GLY A 198 -1.03 11.59 17.78
C GLY A 198 -1.21 10.66 16.59
N ILE A 199 -0.69 11.11 15.45
CA ILE A 199 -0.65 10.34 14.20
C ILE A 199 0.82 10.08 13.86
N ALA A 200 1.18 8.81 13.78
CA ALA A 200 2.50 8.38 13.35
C ALA A 200 2.68 8.64 11.85
N PRO A 201 3.85 9.12 11.40
CA PRO A 201 4.17 9.15 9.98
C PRO A 201 4.11 7.75 9.38
N ILE A 202 3.38 7.63 8.28
CA ILE A 202 3.38 6.45 7.43
C ILE A 202 4.08 6.82 6.12
N LEU A 203 5.22 6.21 5.89
CA LEU A 203 6.04 6.44 4.71
C LEU A 203 5.71 5.36 3.67
N GLU A 204 5.31 5.81 2.48
CA GLU A 204 4.87 4.93 1.39
C GLU A 204 5.65 5.25 0.12
N ASN A 205 5.99 4.21 -0.66
CA ASN A 205 6.70 4.35 -1.94
C ASN A 205 8.02 5.13 -1.83
N ILE A 206 8.76 4.93 -0.74
CA ILE A 206 10.10 5.49 -0.54
C ILE A 206 11.09 4.35 -0.29
N ASP A 207 12.32 4.50 -0.76
CA ASP A 207 13.42 3.55 -0.51
C ASP A 207 14.42 4.07 0.53
N GLU A 208 14.33 5.35 0.88
CA GLU A 208 15.26 6.04 1.77
C GLU A 208 14.55 7.11 2.59
N TYR A 209 14.96 7.27 3.86
CA TYR A 209 14.46 8.31 4.75
C TYR A 209 15.58 8.86 5.64
N THR A 210 15.64 10.20 5.76
CA THR A 210 16.52 10.88 6.71
C THR A 210 15.67 11.51 7.82
N ILE A 211 15.82 11.03 9.06
CA ILE A 211 15.07 11.58 10.21
C ILE A 211 15.61 12.95 10.61
N THR A 212 16.92 13.08 10.71
CA THR A 212 17.66 14.32 10.94
C THR A 212 19.14 14.11 10.64
N ASN A 213 19.86 15.18 10.32
CA ASN A 213 21.31 15.15 10.12
C ASN A 213 22.09 15.51 11.39
N THR A 214 21.41 16.03 12.42
CA THR A 214 22.02 16.46 13.68
C THR A 214 21.12 16.15 14.87
N TRP A 215 21.73 15.91 16.03
CA TRP A 215 20.97 15.81 17.28
C TRP A 215 20.31 17.14 17.63
N VAL A 216 19.04 17.05 18.02
CA VAL A 216 18.23 18.20 18.39
C VAL A 216 17.66 18.01 19.79
N PRO A 217 17.47 19.09 20.57
CA PRO A 217 16.73 19.03 21.82
C PRO A 217 15.32 18.49 21.59
N TRP A 218 14.71 17.89 22.62
CA TRP A 218 13.33 17.36 22.58
C TRP A 218 12.31 18.32 21.94
N SER A 219 12.40 19.61 22.28
CA SER A 219 11.50 20.66 21.79
C SER A 219 11.61 20.92 20.28
N GLN A 220 12.68 20.45 19.65
CA GLN A 220 12.98 20.61 18.22
C GLN A 220 13.01 19.26 17.48
N ARG A 221 12.48 18.19 18.10
CA ARG A 221 12.43 16.86 17.51
C ARG A 221 11.86 16.89 16.07
N PRO A 222 12.45 16.13 15.13
CA PRO A 222 12.06 16.18 13.72
C PRO A 222 10.69 15.54 13.46
N VAL A 223 10.29 14.59 14.31
CA VAL A 223 9.02 13.88 14.25
C VAL A 223 8.36 13.92 15.62
N ASP A 224 7.09 14.30 15.66
CA ASP A 224 6.27 14.30 16.88
C ASP A 224 5.48 13.00 17.04
N SER A 225 6.20 11.89 17.07
CA SER A 225 5.64 10.55 17.27
C SER A 225 6.72 9.63 17.84
N PRO A 226 6.39 8.69 18.73
CA PRO A 226 7.35 7.66 19.16
C PRO A 226 7.70 6.69 18.03
N ILE A 227 6.84 6.56 17.00
CA ILE A 227 6.98 5.54 15.97
C ILE A 227 6.92 6.13 14.56
N ILE A 228 7.57 5.45 13.62
CA ILE A 228 7.45 5.69 12.18
C ILE A 228 7.17 4.36 11.50
N ILE A 229 6.18 4.34 10.62
CA ILE A 229 5.79 3.14 9.87
C ILE A 229 6.27 3.31 8.43
N VAL A 230 6.97 2.32 7.89
CA VAL A 230 7.47 2.34 6.52
C VAL A 230 6.90 1.16 5.77
N ILE A 231 6.02 1.42 4.80
CA ILE A 231 5.39 0.38 3.99
C ILE A 231 6.39 -0.11 2.95
N ASN A 232 6.64 -1.42 2.91
CA ASN A 232 7.41 -2.04 1.84
C ASN A 232 6.62 -1.91 0.53
N PRO A 233 7.12 -1.17 -0.49
CA PRO A 233 6.41 -0.97 -1.76
C PRO A 233 6.27 -2.27 -2.56
N LYS A 234 7.01 -3.32 -2.20
CA LYS A 234 6.93 -4.66 -2.79
C LYS A 234 5.98 -5.60 -2.04
N TYR A 235 5.40 -5.17 -0.92
CA TYR A 235 4.52 -5.98 -0.08
C TYR A 235 5.12 -7.38 0.23
N GLY A 236 6.43 -7.46 0.42
CA GLY A 236 7.17 -8.71 0.66
C GLY A 236 7.28 -9.67 -0.53
N GLN A 237 6.80 -9.31 -1.73
CA GLN A 237 6.80 -10.17 -2.92
C GLN A 237 8.14 -10.20 -3.67
N GLU A 238 9.00 -9.21 -3.41
CA GLU A 238 10.35 -9.06 -3.94
C GLU A 238 11.29 -8.65 -2.80
N ASP A 239 12.59 -8.90 -3.00
CA ASP A 239 13.61 -8.35 -2.12
C ASP A 239 13.58 -6.83 -2.20
N TRP A 240 13.76 -6.17 -1.06
CA TRP A 240 13.75 -4.72 -0.97
C TRP A 240 14.74 -4.23 0.08
N VAL A 241 15.37 -3.09 -0.19
CA VAL A 241 16.29 -2.44 0.75
C VAL A 241 15.72 -1.09 1.11
N PHE A 242 15.48 -0.89 2.40
CA PHE A 242 15.15 0.41 2.95
C PHE A 242 16.38 1.04 3.59
N THR A 243 16.66 2.29 3.28
CA THR A 243 17.82 3.01 3.80
C THR A 243 17.39 4.10 4.78
N TRP A 244 17.89 4.03 6.00
CA TRP A 244 17.66 5.01 7.05
C TRP A 244 18.90 5.85 7.29
N HIS A 245 18.72 7.15 7.44
CA HIS A 245 19.78 8.11 7.75
C HIS A 245 19.46 8.84 9.04
N ASP A 246 20.43 8.86 9.94
CA ASP A 246 20.40 9.64 11.17
C ASP A 246 21.83 10.18 11.47
N PRO A 247 22.03 10.95 12.55
CA PRO A 247 23.35 11.52 12.87
C PRO A 247 24.44 10.46 13.17
N HIS A 248 24.08 9.20 13.42
CA HIS A 248 25.04 8.10 13.55
C HIS A 248 25.46 7.50 12.20
N GLY A 249 24.75 7.81 11.10
CA GLY A 249 25.13 7.44 9.75
C GLY A 249 23.99 6.82 8.94
N THR A 250 24.35 5.89 8.06
CA THR A 250 23.44 5.21 7.13
C THR A 250 23.25 3.75 7.52
N PHE A 251 21.99 3.33 7.60
CA PHE A 251 21.56 2.00 8.03
C PHE A 251 20.69 1.39 6.94
N ARG A 252 21.07 0.22 6.42
CA ARG A 252 20.36 -0.45 5.32
C ARG A 252 19.65 -1.68 5.83
N PHE A 253 18.32 -1.70 5.79
CA PHE A 253 17.50 -2.83 6.19
C PHE A 253 17.18 -3.66 4.95
N TYR A 254 17.66 -4.90 4.90
CA TYR A 254 17.40 -5.81 3.80
C TYR A 254 16.17 -6.66 4.12
N LEU A 255 15.05 -6.35 3.47
CA LEU A 255 13.81 -7.12 3.57
C LEU A 255 13.81 -8.20 2.48
N GLN A 256 14.04 -9.44 2.91
CA GLN A 256 13.95 -10.59 2.01
C GLN A 256 12.51 -10.78 1.52
N LYS A 257 12.38 -11.22 0.27
CA LYS A 257 11.17 -11.76 -0.31
C LYS A 257 10.63 -12.87 0.59
N LEU A 258 9.34 -12.82 0.82
CA LEU A 258 8.60 -13.81 1.58
C LEU A 258 7.76 -14.68 0.65
N LEU A 259 7.46 -15.89 1.10
CA LEU A 259 6.51 -16.79 0.44
C LEU A 259 5.14 -16.62 1.08
N GLY A 260 4.09 -16.72 0.26
CA GLY A 260 2.70 -16.70 0.70
C GLY A 260 1.94 -15.48 0.18
N ASP A 261 0.63 -15.52 0.39
CA ASP A 261 -0.29 -14.47 0.02
C ASP A 261 -0.23 -13.33 1.06
N ILE A 262 0.54 -12.29 0.74
CA ILE A 262 0.76 -11.16 1.64
C ILE A 262 -0.25 -10.05 1.31
N GLU A 263 -0.86 -9.51 2.35
CA GLU A 263 -1.67 -8.31 2.24
C GLU A 263 -0.82 -7.05 2.37
N ILE A 264 -0.02 -6.96 3.44
CA ILE A 264 0.85 -5.81 3.68
C ILE A 264 2.13 -6.24 4.38
N ASP A 265 3.20 -5.51 4.13
CA ASP A 265 4.51 -5.72 4.73
C ASP A 265 5.11 -4.35 5.06
N PHE A 266 5.56 -4.15 6.29
CA PHE A 266 6.05 -2.84 6.73
C PHE A 266 7.07 -2.95 7.86
N LEU A 267 7.90 -1.92 8.00
CA LEU A 267 8.77 -1.71 9.15
C LEU A 267 8.09 -0.77 10.15
N VAL A 268 8.31 -1.04 11.44
CA VAL A 268 8.02 -0.12 12.53
C VAL A 268 9.34 0.27 13.15
N PHE A 269 9.66 1.55 13.08
CA PHE A 269 10.75 2.21 13.77
C PHE A 269 10.19 2.80 15.06
N TRP A 270 10.82 2.53 16.20
CA TRP A 270 10.40 3.02 17.50
C TRP A 270 11.57 3.63 18.27
N GLU A 271 11.35 4.86 18.73
CA GLU A 271 12.18 5.63 19.65
C GLU A 271 11.77 5.33 21.10
N ASP A 272 12.67 4.74 21.90
CA ASP A 272 12.36 4.31 23.26
C ASP A 272 12.58 5.40 24.33
N LEU A 273 13.21 6.52 23.98
CA LEU A 273 13.26 7.72 24.83
C LEU A 273 12.09 8.66 24.59
N PHE A 274 11.24 8.41 23.58
CA PHE A 274 10.12 9.29 23.27
C PHE A 274 9.11 9.24 24.41
N ASN A 275 9.13 10.27 25.25
CA ASN A 275 8.25 10.34 26.39
C ASN A 275 7.85 11.79 26.70
N PRO A 276 6.66 12.24 26.26
CA PRO A 276 6.20 13.61 26.50
C PRO A 276 5.85 13.87 27.98
N PHE A 277 5.64 12.83 28.80
CA PHE A 277 5.37 12.97 30.22
C PHE A 277 6.67 13.19 31.02
N LYS A 278 7.77 12.60 30.54
CA LYS A 278 9.13 12.78 31.08
C LYS A 278 10.10 13.07 29.94
N PRO A 279 10.03 14.27 29.33
CA PRO A 279 10.82 14.58 28.15
C PRO A 279 12.33 14.39 28.39
N PRO A 280 13.03 13.63 27.53
CA PRO A 280 14.49 13.55 27.60
C PRO A 280 15.12 14.90 27.21
N GLY A 281 16.41 15.08 27.54
CA GLY A 281 17.14 16.29 27.13
C GLY A 281 17.28 16.40 25.60
N SER A 282 17.42 15.26 24.93
CA SER A 282 17.47 15.11 23.49
C SER A 282 16.79 13.80 23.10
N VAL A 283 16.26 13.75 21.88
CA VAL A 283 15.89 12.48 21.25
C VAL A 283 17.08 12.05 20.40
N ASP A 284 17.52 10.81 20.54
CA ASP A 284 18.57 10.25 19.71
C ASP A 284 17.95 9.46 18.55
N ASP A 285 17.61 8.18 18.62
CA ASP A 285 17.10 7.50 17.41
C ASP A 285 15.83 6.65 17.46
N TRP A 286 14.97 6.92 16.46
CA TRP A 286 13.78 6.14 16.14
C TRP A 286 14.08 4.70 15.69
N LYS A 287 15.35 4.30 15.61
CA LYS A 287 15.74 2.93 15.29
C LYS A 287 16.19 2.14 16.52
N ASP A 288 15.89 2.60 17.73
CA ASP A 288 16.17 1.85 18.95
C ASP A 288 15.53 0.47 18.92
N HIS A 289 14.36 0.36 18.29
CA HIS A 289 13.72 -0.91 18.01
C HIS A 289 13.09 -0.88 16.62
N VAL A 290 13.55 -1.79 15.74
CA VAL A 290 13.03 -1.93 14.37
C VAL A 290 12.47 -3.33 14.16
N VAL A 291 11.19 -3.38 13.82
CA VAL A 291 10.44 -4.62 13.64
C VAL A 291 9.76 -4.62 12.28
N ARG A 292 9.91 -5.70 11.51
CA ARG A 292 9.10 -5.97 10.32
C ARG A 292 7.84 -6.69 10.71
N VAL A 293 6.71 -6.16 10.26
CA VAL A 293 5.39 -6.74 10.44
C VAL A 293 4.83 -7.05 9.05
N THR A 294 4.55 -8.33 8.81
CA THR A 294 3.89 -8.80 7.60
C THR A 294 2.53 -9.37 7.96
N VAL A 295 1.48 -8.96 7.25
CA VAL A 295 0.12 -9.48 7.40
C VAL A 295 -0.21 -10.30 6.17
N PHE A 296 -0.52 -11.58 6.37
CA PHE A 296 -0.97 -12.48 5.32
C PHE A 296 -2.47 -12.35 5.12
N THR A 297 -2.96 -12.64 3.92
CA THR A 297 -4.39 -12.53 3.59
C THR A 297 -5.27 -13.51 4.37
N ASN A 298 -4.68 -14.54 4.98
CA ASN A 298 -5.38 -15.47 5.88
C ASN A 298 -5.49 -14.94 7.33
N GLY A 299 -4.99 -13.74 7.62
CA GLY A 299 -5.00 -13.14 8.96
C GLY A 299 -3.82 -13.50 9.85
N THR A 300 -2.88 -14.33 9.38
CA THR A 300 -1.63 -14.57 10.09
C THR A 300 -0.74 -13.33 10.02
N TYR A 301 -0.12 -12.99 11.14
CA TYR A 301 0.92 -11.97 11.27
C TYR A 301 2.27 -12.65 11.40
N ARG A 302 3.28 -12.10 10.72
CA ARG A 302 4.69 -12.42 10.93
C ARG A 302 5.39 -11.20 11.51
N ILE A 303 6.00 -11.38 12.66
CA ILE A 303 6.73 -10.35 13.40
C ILE A 303 8.20 -10.76 13.38
N ALA A 304 9.06 -9.94 12.78
CA ALA A 304 10.48 -10.23 12.65
C ALA A 304 11.34 -9.04 13.13
N VAL A 305 12.21 -9.29 14.11
CA VAL A 305 13.05 -8.23 14.67
C VAL A 305 14.29 -8.02 13.80
N PHE A 306 14.53 -6.78 13.38
CA PHE A 306 15.78 -6.36 12.74
C PHE A 306 16.80 -5.90 13.77
N MET A 307 16.35 -5.06 14.71
CA MET A 307 17.19 -4.62 15.81
C MET A 307 16.41 -4.18 17.04
N ALA A 308 17.02 -4.29 18.21
CA ALA A 308 16.61 -3.66 19.46
C ALA A 308 17.85 -3.32 20.29
N LYS A 309 18.05 -2.06 20.68
CA LYS A 309 19.24 -1.61 21.42
C LYS A 309 19.20 -1.95 22.91
N GLY A 310 20.36 -1.93 23.55
CA GLY A 310 20.60 -2.46 24.91
C GLY A 310 19.97 -1.74 26.08
N GLY A 311 19.74 -0.43 26.01
CA GLY A 311 19.41 0.40 27.19
C GLY A 311 18.19 -0.10 27.97
N TYR A 312 17.06 -0.26 27.28
CA TYR A 312 15.79 -0.64 27.89
C TYR A 312 15.42 -2.10 27.61
N SER A 313 14.48 -2.64 28.39
CA SER A 313 13.80 -3.88 28.04
C SER A 313 12.60 -3.55 27.17
N HIS A 314 12.39 -4.30 26.08
CA HIS A 314 11.31 -4.04 25.12
C HIS A 314 10.37 -5.22 25.02
N GLU A 315 9.06 -4.99 25.00
CA GLU A 315 8.04 -6.00 24.75
C GLU A 315 7.23 -5.63 23.51
N PHE A 316 6.81 -6.66 22.77
CA PHE A 316 5.94 -6.51 21.60
C PHE A 316 4.63 -7.27 21.84
N TYR A 317 3.52 -6.60 21.58
CA TYR A 317 2.17 -7.14 21.69
C TYR A 317 1.42 -6.96 20.37
N LEU A 318 0.66 -7.99 19.99
CA LEU A 318 -0.24 -7.98 18.85
C LEU A 318 -1.70 -8.08 19.32
N ASN A 319 -2.63 -7.51 18.55
CA ASN A 319 -4.07 -7.58 18.82
C ASN A 319 -4.42 -7.12 20.24
N VAL A 320 -3.98 -5.92 20.59
CA VAL A 320 -4.24 -5.32 21.90
C VAL A 320 -5.75 -5.19 22.12
N THR A 321 -6.26 -5.84 23.16
CA THR A 321 -7.68 -5.86 23.53
C THR A 321 -8.01 -4.84 24.62
N LYS A 322 -7.00 -4.43 25.41
CA LYS A 322 -7.09 -3.42 26.45
C LYS A 322 -5.77 -2.67 26.56
N GLU A 323 -5.84 -1.36 26.65
CA GLU A 323 -4.63 -0.52 26.63
C GLU A 323 -4.09 -0.22 28.04
N THR A 324 -4.95 -0.28 29.06
CA THR A 324 -4.64 -0.02 30.47
C THR A 324 -5.44 -0.95 31.41
N PRO A 325 -4.79 -1.89 32.13
CA PRO A 325 -3.45 -2.41 31.85
C PRO A 325 -3.34 -2.94 30.42
N LEU A 326 -2.13 -2.94 29.88
CA LEU A 326 -1.86 -3.44 28.54
C LEU A 326 -2.13 -4.95 28.47
N GLU A 327 -3.15 -5.35 27.71
CA GLU A 327 -3.53 -6.73 27.45
C GLU A 327 -3.63 -6.96 25.93
N GLY A 328 -3.05 -8.05 25.46
CA GLY A 328 -2.99 -8.45 24.06
C GLY A 328 -2.21 -9.76 23.91
N ILE A 329 -1.95 -10.18 22.68
CA ILE A 329 -1.10 -11.34 22.41
C ILE A 329 0.36 -10.92 22.59
N PHE A 330 0.97 -11.34 23.68
CA PHE A 330 2.40 -11.16 23.92
C PHE A 330 3.24 -11.97 22.92
N ILE A 331 4.21 -11.34 22.27
CA ILE A 331 5.06 -11.98 21.24
C ILE A 331 6.46 -12.27 21.78
N TYR A 332 7.14 -11.26 22.32
CA TYR A 332 8.49 -11.42 22.87
C TYR A 332 8.84 -10.31 23.87
N THR A 333 9.90 -10.57 24.64
CA THR A 333 10.62 -9.57 25.45
C THR A 333 12.10 -9.58 25.08
N LYS A 334 12.67 -8.40 24.83
CA LYS A 334 14.10 -8.15 24.75
C LYS A 334 14.61 -7.72 26.14
N PRO A 335 15.48 -8.49 26.81
CA PRO A 335 15.86 -8.19 28.19
C PRO A 335 16.79 -6.98 28.29
N PHE A 336 16.81 -6.30 29.44
CA PHE A 336 17.74 -5.21 29.73
C PHE A 336 19.20 -5.55 29.39
N GLY A 337 19.93 -4.58 28.82
CA GLY A 337 21.33 -4.71 28.44
C GLY A 337 21.60 -5.50 27.15
N ALA A 338 20.64 -6.30 26.66
CA ALA A 338 20.85 -7.10 25.45
C ALA A 338 20.75 -6.24 24.19
N TYR A 339 21.73 -6.33 23.31
CA TYR A 339 21.64 -5.78 21.95
C TYR A 339 21.22 -6.87 20.98
N TRP A 340 20.15 -6.61 20.25
CA TRP A 340 19.63 -7.48 19.20
C TRP A 340 19.89 -6.77 17.88
N PHE A 341 20.71 -7.36 17.01
CA PHE A 341 20.87 -6.97 15.62
C PHE A 341 21.61 -8.08 14.87
N ASN A 342 21.38 -8.17 13.57
CA ASN A 342 22.11 -9.08 12.68
C ASN A 342 22.63 -8.28 11.48
N VAL A 343 23.93 -8.00 11.43
CA VAL A 343 24.54 -7.19 10.37
C VAL A 343 25.47 -8.04 9.52
N ILE A 344 25.19 -8.13 8.23
CA ILE A 344 25.99 -8.89 7.26
C ILE A 344 26.29 -7.97 6.08
N GLY A 345 27.57 -7.75 5.77
CA GLY A 345 27.97 -6.92 4.62
C GLY A 345 27.49 -5.47 4.68
N GLY A 346 27.23 -4.92 5.87
CA GLY A 346 26.70 -3.55 6.05
C GLY A 346 25.18 -3.43 5.92
N TYR A 347 24.47 -4.55 5.82
CA TYR A 347 23.00 -4.60 5.84
C TYR A 347 22.51 -5.23 7.13
N TYR A 348 21.49 -4.63 7.72
CA TYR A 348 20.70 -5.21 8.79
C TYR A 348 19.75 -6.24 8.18
N TYR A 349 19.74 -7.43 8.77
CA TYR A 349 18.84 -8.52 8.45
C TYR A 349 17.95 -8.82 9.64
N GLU A 350 16.83 -9.45 9.37
CA GLU A 350 16.01 -10.06 10.41
C GLU A 350 16.83 -11.08 11.21
N MET A 351 16.56 -11.16 12.50
CA MET A 351 17.17 -12.15 13.38
C MET A 351 16.43 -13.49 13.22
N PRO A 352 17.08 -14.56 12.72
CA PRO A 352 16.40 -15.81 12.40
C PRO A 352 15.68 -16.47 13.59
N ASP A 353 16.19 -16.24 14.80
CA ASP A 353 15.64 -16.77 16.05
C ASP A 353 14.58 -15.85 16.69
N LYS A 354 14.27 -14.69 16.08
CA LYS A 354 13.27 -13.71 16.53
C LYS A 354 12.21 -13.44 15.46
N ILE A 355 11.79 -14.50 14.77
CA ILE A 355 10.69 -14.47 13.81
C ILE A 355 9.53 -15.24 14.41
N TYR A 356 8.38 -14.59 14.53
CA TYR A 356 7.19 -15.11 15.17
C TYR A 356 6.01 -15.09 14.20
N TYR A 357 5.24 -16.17 14.15
CA TYR A 357 4.01 -16.26 13.37
C TYR A 357 2.81 -16.40 14.30
N VAL A 358 1.81 -15.54 14.16
CA VAL A 358 0.66 -15.47 15.06
C VAL A 358 -0.62 -15.25 14.26
N THR A 359 -1.65 -16.05 14.51
CA THR A 359 -3.00 -15.83 13.94
C THR A 359 -3.92 -15.41 15.09
N PRO A 360 -4.34 -14.12 15.15
CA PRO A 360 -5.10 -13.56 16.28
C PRO A 360 -6.55 -14.04 16.44
#